data_AF-A0ABD1CL90-F1
#
_entry.id   AF-A0ABD1CL90-F1
#
_cell.length_a   1.000
_cell.length_b   1.000
_cell.length_c   1.000
_cell.angle_alpha   90.00
_cell.angle_beta   90.00
_cell.angle_gamma   90.00
#
_symmetry.space_group_name_H-M   'P 1'
#
loop_
_entity.id
_entity.type
_entity.pdbx_description
1 polymer ?
#
loop_
_entity_poly.entity_id
_entity_poly.type
_entity_poly.pdbx_seq_one_letter_code
_entity_poly.pdbx_strand_id
1 'polypeptide(L)'
;MSAYVEIIFDNSDNRVPIDKEEIFLRRVIGAKKDQYFLNKKVVPRSEVVNLLESAGFSNSNPYYIVKQGKINQMATAPDSHRLKLLREVAGTRVYDERKEESMNILKETDGKVEKITEFLKTIEDRLKTLEEEKEELKEYQKWDKARRTLEYIIHETELKENKKLLDDLESQRKNSGDKQKQFAQEIQKAQEKIKNIQKSLKDARKDVNTAKDEKSVLTTEHQQLLREKTKLDLTISDLSDEVQGDNKSKERAEQELERLKITISEKEKSSKLCDHVTKLCVERRKNVQEN
;
A
#
# COMPACT_ATOMS: atom_id res chain seq x y z
N MET A 1 54.96 64.24 63.19
CA MET A 1 54.49 64.82 64.45
C MET A 1 53.01 64.49 64.58
N SER A 2 52.57 63.88 65.67
CA SER A 2 51.16 63.61 65.96
C SER A 2 50.83 64.26 67.30
N ALA A 3 49.72 65.00 67.35
CA ALA A 3 49.21 65.57 68.58
C ALA A 3 47.98 64.76 69.02
N TYR A 4 47.74 64.69 70.31
CA TYR A 4 46.48 64.16 70.83
C TYR A 4 45.95 65.06 71.93
N VAL A 5 44.63 65.06 72.06
CA VAL A 5 43.91 65.71 73.15
C VAL A 5 43.02 64.65 73.77
N GLU A 6 43.09 64.52 75.09
CA GLU A 6 42.24 63.64 75.88
C GLU A 6 41.47 64.46 76.89
N ILE A 7 40.16 64.23 76.95
CA ILE A 7 39.25 64.85 77.90
C ILE A 7 38.59 63.73 78.69
N ILE A 8 38.52 63.91 80.01
CA ILE A 8 37.84 63.01 80.93
C ILE A 8 36.55 63.70 81.35
N PHE A 9 35.42 63.05 81.07
CA PHE A 9 34.10 63.51 81.48
C PHE A 9 33.63 62.70 82.69
N ASP A 10 33.10 63.40 83.68
CA ASP A 10 32.30 62.79 84.74
C ASP A 10 30.91 62.45 84.16
N ASN A 11 30.49 61.19 84.31
CA ASN A 11 29.22 60.63 83.86
C ASN A 11 28.39 60.09 85.03
N SER A 12 28.55 60.66 86.23
CA SER A 12 27.76 60.32 87.42
C SER A 12 26.24 60.47 87.21
N ASP A 13 25.81 61.32 86.26
CA ASP A 13 24.40 61.53 85.90
C ASP A 13 23.86 60.54 84.85
N ASN A 14 24.71 59.62 84.36
CA ASN A 14 24.40 58.65 83.30
C ASN A 14 23.79 59.27 82.03
N ARG A 15 24.15 60.52 81.73
CA ARG A 15 23.67 61.23 80.54
C ARG A 15 24.23 60.66 79.25
N VAL A 16 25.41 60.05 79.32
CA VAL A 16 25.97 59.22 78.25
C VAL A 16 25.61 57.76 78.55
N PRO A 17 25.06 56.99 77.59
CA PRO A 17 24.61 55.61 77.81
C PRO A 17 25.79 54.61 77.85
N ILE A 18 26.73 54.84 78.76
CA ILE A 18 27.90 54.00 79.01
C ILE A 18 27.99 53.77 80.51
N ASP A 19 28.03 52.51 80.92
CA ASP A 19 28.07 52.09 82.33
C ASP A 19 29.46 52.27 82.94
N LYS A 20 29.87 53.54 83.07
CA LYS A 20 31.11 54.01 83.69
C LYS A 20 30.90 55.40 84.29
N GLU A 21 31.43 55.61 85.48
CA GLU A 21 31.43 56.91 86.17
C GLU A 21 32.32 57.94 85.47
N GLU A 22 33.41 57.51 84.83
CA GLU A 22 34.29 58.39 84.05
C GLU A 22 34.40 57.92 82.59
N ILE A 23 34.30 58.87 81.66
CA ILE A 23 34.40 58.63 80.22
C ILE A 23 35.63 59.34 79.66
N PHE A 24 36.52 58.56 79.04
CA PHE A 24 37.74 59.06 78.41
C PHE A 24 37.49 59.24 76.91
N LEU A 25 37.48 60.48 76.42
CA LEU A 25 37.39 60.79 75.00
C LEU A 25 38.72 61.39 74.52
N ARG A 26 39.40 60.68 73.63
CA ARG A 26 40.68 61.11 73.06
C ARG A 26 40.58 61.23 71.54
N ARG A 27 41.05 62.36 71.00
CA ARG A 27 41.25 62.55 69.56
C ARG A 27 42.74 62.64 69.28
N VAL A 28 43.24 61.75 68.42
CA VAL A 28 44.61 61.77 67.92
C VAL A 28 44.58 62.35 66.51
N ILE A 29 45.34 63.42 66.30
CA ILE A 29 45.44 64.15 65.03
C ILE A 29 46.84 63.90 64.48
N GLY A 30 46.91 63.15 63.38
CA GLY A 30 48.11 62.93 62.61
C GLY A 30 48.07 63.69 61.28
N ALA A 31 49.21 63.83 60.62
CA ALA A 31 49.32 64.57 59.35
C ALA A 31 48.45 64.02 58.20
N LYS A 32 47.98 62.77 58.28
CA LYS A 32 47.14 62.11 57.26
C LYS A 32 45.86 61.47 57.81
N LYS A 33 45.74 61.29 59.13
CA LYS A 33 44.66 60.52 59.74
C LYS A 33 44.28 61.11 61.09
N ASP A 34 42.97 61.22 61.28
CA ASP A 34 42.35 61.53 62.56
C ASP A 34 41.71 60.26 63.13
N GLN A 35 41.96 59.99 64.41
CA GLN A 35 41.40 58.83 65.10
C GLN A 35 40.73 59.27 66.39
N TYR A 36 39.56 58.70 66.68
CA TYR A 36 38.82 58.89 67.91
C TYR A 36 38.93 57.64 68.78
N PHE A 37 39.14 57.85 70.07
CA PHE A 37 39.21 56.83 71.07
C PHE A 37 38.21 57.13 72.16
N LEU A 38 37.36 56.16 72.48
CA LEU A 38 36.42 56.19 73.58
C LEU A 38 36.82 55.10 74.58
N ASN A 39 37.14 55.47 75.82
CA ASN A 39 37.61 54.54 76.84
C ASN A 39 38.77 53.65 76.34
N LYS A 40 39.74 54.26 75.65
CA LYS A 40 40.91 53.62 75.02
C LYS A 40 40.61 52.69 73.83
N LYS A 41 39.36 52.57 73.38
CA LYS A 41 38.98 51.82 72.16
C LYS A 41 38.81 52.75 70.97
N VAL A 42 39.29 52.36 69.79
CA VAL A 42 39.10 53.12 68.55
C VAL A 42 37.63 53.03 68.12
N VAL A 43 37.03 54.19 67.85
CA VAL A 43 35.63 54.29 67.39
C VAL A 43 35.53 55.21 66.16
N PRO A 44 34.59 54.95 65.23
CA PRO A 44 34.35 55.83 64.09
C PRO A 44 33.79 57.18 64.53
N ARG A 45 34.05 58.22 63.73
CA ARG A 45 33.58 59.59 64.02
C ARG A 45 32.06 59.66 64.18
N SER A 46 31.29 58.96 63.36
CA SER A 46 29.82 58.97 63.40
C SER A 46 29.29 58.53 64.75
N GLU A 47 29.88 57.49 65.35
CA GLU A 47 29.46 56.96 66.65
C GLU A 47 29.75 57.95 67.78
N VAL A 48 30.92 58.61 67.77
CA VAL A 48 31.24 59.68 68.74
C VAL A 48 30.28 60.85 68.61
N VAL A 49 29.93 61.25 67.38
CA VAL A 49 28.99 62.35 67.14
C VAL A 49 27.59 61.98 67.65
N ASN A 50 27.11 60.78 67.35
CA ASN A 50 25.81 60.30 67.83
C ASN A 50 25.77 60.18 69.36
N LEU A 51 26.87 59.73 69.97
CA LEU A 51 27.01 59.63 71.43
C LEU A 51 26.92 61.02 72.09
N LEU A 52 27.68 61.99 71.57
CA LEU A 52 27.65 63.36 72.07
C LEU A 52 26.28 64.01 71.84
N GLU A 53 25.63 63.76 70.70
CA GLU A 53 24.26 64.21 70.43
C GLU A 53 23.24 63.63 71.41
N SER A 54 23.34 62.33 71.75
CA SER A 54 22.49 61.70 72.76
C SER A 54 22.67 62.31 74.15
N ALA A 55 23.88 62.75 74.46
CA ALA A 55 24.19 63.49 75.68
C ALA A 55 23.86 64.99 75.59
N GLY A 56 23.24 65.46 74.50
CA GLY A 56 22.83 66.86 74.30
C GLY A 56 23.91 67.81 73.80
N PHE A 57 25.09 67.29 73.42
CA PHE A 57 26.15 68.04 72.74
C PHE A 57 26.00 67.85 71.21
N SER A 58 25.12 68.62 70.60
CA SER A 58 24.97 68.58 69.14
C SER A 58 26.06 69.38 68.43
N ASN A 59 26.72 68.79 67.42
CA ASN A 59 27.67 69.52 66.57
C ASN A 59 27.03 70.70 65.83
N SER A 60 25.73 70.63 65.58
CA SER A 60 24.98 71.71 64.95
C SER A 60 24.57 72.79 65.97
N ASN A 61 24.55 72.41 67.26
CA ASN A 61 24.39 73.07 68.56
C ASN A 61 25.41 74.08 69.14
N PRO A 62 25.99 75.11 68.49
CA PRO A 62 27.22 75.72 68.97
C PRO A 62 27.01 76.69 70.16
N TYR A 63 25.80 76.76 70.74
CA TYR A 63 25.49 77.75 71.78
C TYR A 63 26.45 77.67 72.99
N TYR A 64 26.99 76.48 73.26
CA TYR A 64 27.97 76.26 74.32
C TYR A 64 29.43 76.58 73.93
N ILE A 65 29.72 76.98 72.69
CA ILE A 65 31.05 77.41 72.23
C ILE A 65 31.00 78.83 71.67
N VAL A 66 31.46 79.81 72.46
CA VAL A 66 31.54 81.21 72.04
C VAL A 66 32.93 81.51 71.46
N LYS A 67 33.04 81.49 70.13
CA LYS A 67 34.25 81.95 69.42
C LYS A 67 34.33 83.48 69.41
N GLN A 68 35.54 84.02 69.26
CA GLN A 68 35.74 85.46 69.06
C GLN A 68 34.89 85.97 67.88
N GLY A 69 34.17 87.07 68.08
CA GLY A 69 33.26 87.66 67.08
C GLY A 69 31.86 87.02 67.00
N LYS A 70 31.62 85.87 67.65
CA LYS A 70 30.31 85.18 67.61
C LYS A 70 29.18 85.99 68.24
N ILE A 71 29.48 86.76 69.30
CA ILE A 71 28.49 87.61 69.98
C ILE A 71 28.01 88.73 69.03
N ASN A 72 28.94 89.41 68.36
CA ASN A 72 28.58 90.45 67.38
C ASN A 72 27.77 89.86 66.21
N GLN A 73 28.15 88.68 65.72
CA GLN A 73 27.38 87.98 64.68
C GLN A 73 25.96 87.64 65.14
N MET A 74 25.78 87.22 66.39
CA MET A 74 24.46 86.92 66.94
C MET A 74 23.61 88.19 67.10
N ALA A 75 24.22 89.31 67.49
CA ALA A 75 23.56 90.60 67.64
C ALA A 75 23.09 91.18 66.30
N THR A 76 23.88 91.02 65.23
CA THR A 76 23.55 91.52 63.88
C THR A 76 22.83 90.52 62.98
N ALA A 77 22.64 89.27 63.44
CA ALA A 77 21.98 88.24 62.66
C ALA A 77 20.50 88.57 62.38
N PRO A 78 19.98 88.22 61.20
CA PRO A 78 18.56 88.35 60.87
C PRO A 78 17.71 87.41 61.73
N ASP A 79 16.44 87.76 61.92
CA ASP A 79 15.50 87.00 62.77
C ASP A 79 15.34 85.54 62.33
N SER A 80 15.44 85.25 61.03
CA SER A 80 15.42 83.88 60.50
C SER A 80 16.57 83.01 61.03
N HIS A 81 17.77 83.59 61.19
CA HIS A 81 18.93 82.90 61.74
C HIS A 81 18.79 82.69 63.25
N ARG A 82 18.23 83.67 63.98
CA ARG A 82 17.92 83.53 65.41
C ARG A 82 16.85 82.47 65.65
N LEU A 83 15.81 82.42 64.81
CA LEU A 83 14.77 81.40 64.87
C LEU A 83 15.34 80.01 64.58
N LYS A 84 16.24 79.88 63.58
CA LYS A 84 16.92 78.62 63.30
C LYS A 84 17.71 78.13 64.51
N LEU A 85 18.48 79.03 65.14
CA LEU A 85 19.22 78.73 66.36
C LEU A 85 18.27 78.32 67.51
N LEU A 86 17.15 79.02 67.68
CA LEU A 86 16.16 78.70 68.71
C LEU A 86 15.54 77.31 68.50
N ARG A 87 15.17 76.96 67.26
CA ARG A 87 14.63 75.63 66.90
C ARG A 87 15.65 74.52 67.14
N GLU A 88 16.91 74.82 66.88
CA GLU A 88 18.03 73.92 67.10
C GLU A 88 18.32 73.71 68.59
N VAL A 89 18.22 74.76 69.41
CA VAL A 89 18.27 74.66 70.89
C VAL A 89 17.06 73.89 71.44
N ALA A 90 15.87 74.10 70.86
CA ALA A 90 14.67 73.37 71.21
C ALA A 90 14.67 71.89 70.74
N GLY A 91 15.69 71.46 69.97
CA GLY A 91 15.80 70.10 69.48
C GLY A 91 14.76 69.70 68.43
N THR A 92 13.96 70.64 67.91
CA THR A 92 12.86 70.33 66.97
C THR A 92 13.34 69.98 65.57
N ARG A 93 14.59 70.33 65.23
CA ARG A 93 15.18 70.10 63.91
C ARG A 93 15.23 68.63 63.51
N VAL A 94 15.61 67.74 64.43
CA VAL A 94 15.71 66.29 64.16
C VAL A 94 14.32 65.69 63.86
N TYR A 95 13.30 66.19 64.56
CA TYR A 95 11.92 65.77 64.29
C TYR A 95 11.44 66.24 62.92
N ASP A 96 11.68 67.51 62.57
CA ASP A 96 11.29 68.08 61.28
C ASP A 96 11.98 67.35 60.11
N GLU A 97 13.29 67.06 60.22
CA GLU A 97 14.05 66.32 59.22
C GLU A 97 13.51 64.88 59.03
N ARG A 98 13.25 64.16 60.13
CA ARG A 98 12.66 62.79 60.06
C ARG A 98 11.25 62.79 59.50
N LYS A 99 10.46 63.82 59.81
CA LYS A 99 9.11 63.98 59.26
C LYS A 99 9.16 64.20 57.75
N GLU A 100 10.05 65.05 57.26
CA GLU A 100 10.23 65.30 55.83
C GLU A 100 10.69 64.03 55.09
N GLU A 101 11.65 63.30 55.64
CA GLU A 101 12.09 62.01 55.10
C GLU A 101 10.95 61.00 55.03
N SER A 102 10.17 60.86 56.10
CA SER A 102 9.01 59.95 56.14
C SER A 102 7.93 60.34 55.12
N MET A 103 7.69 61.64 54.93
CA MET A 103 6.74 62.14 53.92
C MET A 103 7.20 61.81 52.49
N ASN A 104 8.51 61.85 52.23
CA ASN A 104 9.04 61.46 50.92
C ASN A 104 8.88 59.95 50.67
N ILE A 105 9.17 59.12 51.67
CA ILE A 105 8.96 57.66 51.58
C ILE A 105 7.47 57.33 51.35
N LEU A 106 6.57 58.05 52.02
CA LEU A 106 5.12 57.86 51.85
C LEU A 106 4.71 58.16 50.40
N LYS A 107 5.14 59.30 49.84
CA LYS A 107 4.85 59.66 48.43
C LYS A 107 5.39 58.62 47.44
N GLU A 108 6.60 58.11 47.66
CA GLU A 108 7.15 57.05 46.82
C GLU A 108 6.35 55.75 46.91
N THR A 109 5.83 55.45 48.11
CA THR A 109 5.02 54.25 48.36
C THR A 109 3.65 54.38 47.70
N ASP A 110 3.00 55.54 47.79
CA ASP A 110 1.73 55.82 47.12
C ASP A 110 1.87 55.65 45.60
N GLY A 111 2.95 56.17 45.00
CA GLY A 111 3.23 55.97 43.57
C GLY A 111 3.49 54.50 43.18
N LYS A 112 4.01 53.67 44.10
CA LYS A 112 4.12 52.22 43.88
C LYS A 112 2.76 51.53 43.94
N VAL A 113 1.89 51.94 44.87
CA VAL A 113 0.52 51.40 45.00
C VAL A 113 -0.30 51.71 43.75
N GLU A 114 -0.20 52.91 43.20
CA GLU A 114 -0.87 53.28 41.94
C GLU A 114 -0.44 52.36 40.79
N LYS A 115 0.86 52.13 40.61
CA LYS A 115 1.40 51.22 39.59
C LYS A 115 0.93 49.78 39.77
N ILE A 116 0.92 49.28 41.01
CA ILE A 116 0.41 47.93 41.31
C ILE A 116 -1.08 47.84 40.95
N THR A 117 -1.86 48.88 41.25
CA THR A 117 -3.29 48.92 40.94
C THR A 117 -3.55 48.92 39.44
N GLU A 118 -2.76 49.66 38.66
CA GLU A 118 -2.82 49.63 37.18
C GLU A 118 -2.46 48.24 36.62
N PHE A 119 -1.42 47.62 37.17
CA PHE A 119 -1.02 46.28 36.76
C PHE A 119 -2.09 45.22 37.09
N LEU A 120 -2.74 45.33 38.25
CA LEU A 120 -3.86 44.48 38.62
C LEU A 120 -5.02 44.59 37.64
N LYS A 121 -5.41 45.80 37.23
CA LYS A 121 -6.44 45.99 36.19
C LYS A 121 -6.06 45.30 34.88
N THR A 122 -4.80 45.40 34.47
CA THR A 122 -4.31 44.71 33.27
C THR A 122 -4.41 43.19 33.39
N ILE A 123 -4.15 42.64 34.57
CA ILE A 123 -4.33 41.20 34.84
C ILE A 123 -5.81 40.81 34.78
N GLU A 124 -6.70 41.62 35.36
CA GLU A 124 -8.15 41.37 35.34
C GLU A 124 -8.68 41.37 33.89
N ASP A 125 -8.26 42.32 33.06
CA ASP A 125 -8.62 42.36 31.64
C ASP A 125 -8.12 41.11 30.90
N ARG A 126 -6.89 40.67 31.16
CA ARG A 126 -6.35 39.42 30.59
C ARG A 126 -7.08 38.17 31.07
N LEU A 127 -7.51 38.14 32.33
CA LEU A 127 -8.31 37.03 32.86
C LEU A 127 -9.66 36.98 32.16
N LYS A 128 -10.27 38.14 31.89
CA LYS A 128 -11.53 38.20 31.16
C LYS A 128 -11.40 37.68 29.73
N THR A 129 -10.36 38.09 28.99
CA THR A 129 -10.12 37.56 27.64
C THR A 129 -9.87 36.04 27.67
N LEU A 130 -9.17 35.54 28.69
CA LEU A 130 -8.90 34.11 28.84
C LEU A 130 -10.16 33.30 29.19
N GLU A 131 -11.11 33.89 29.91
CA GLU A 131 -12.43 33.28 30.16
C GLU A 131 -13.26 33.19 28.86
N GLU A 132 -13.20 34.22 28.02
CA GLU A 132 -13.84 34.22 26.69
C GLU A 132 -13.23 33.15 25.77
N GLU A 133 -11.91 33.07 25.67
CA GLU A 133 -11.19 32.05 24.90
C GLU A 133 -11.51 30.62 25.39
N LYS A 134 -11.63 30.44 26.71
CA LYS A 134 -12.01 29.17 27.32
C LYS A 134 -13.42 28.74 26.91
N GLU A 135 -14.36 29.68 26.84
CA GLU A 135 -15.73 29.36 26.42
C GLU A 135 -15.79 29.02 24.94
N GLU A 136 -15.08 29.78 24.09
CA GLU A 136 -14.91 29.45 22.66
C GLU A 136 -14.30 28.06 22.46
N LEU A 137 -13.25 27.72 23.23
CA LEU A 137 -12.63 26.40 23.17
C LEU A 137 -13.59 25.28 23.57
N LYS A 138 -14.46 25.49 24.57
CA LYS A 138 -15.48 24.50 24.95
C LYS A 138 -16.48 24.28 23.82
N GLU A 139 -16.94 25.34 23.17
CA GLU A 139 -17.84 25.23 22.01
C GLU A 139 -17.15 24.49 20.86
N TYR A 140 -15.90 24.83 20.56
CA TYR A 140 -15.09 24.12 19.58
C TYR A 140 -14.99 22.63 19.92
N GLN A 141 -14.66 22.26 21.17
CA GLN A 141 -14.56 20.87 21.59
C GLN A 141 -15.89 20.11 21.47
N LYS A 142 -17.02 20.78 21.76
CA LYS A 142 -18.36 20.20 21.57
C LYS A 142 -18.59 19.86 20.09
N TRP A 143 -18.28 20.78 19.19
CA TRP A 143 -18.44 20.58 17.75
C TRP A 143 -17.43 19.59 17.18
N ASP A 144 -16.17 19.57 17.64
CA ASP A 144 -15.18 18.58 17.21
C ASP A 144 -15.55 17.17 17.67
N LYS A 145 -16.11 17.01 18.87
CA LYS A 145 -16.68 15.71 19.30
C LYS A 145 -17.82 15.25 18.40
N ALA A 146 -18.72 16.16 18.03
CA ALA A 146 -19.80 15.85 17.09
C ALA A 146 -19.25 15.47 15.71
N ARG A 147 -18.27 16.22 15.19
CA ARG A 147 -17.58 15.94 13.93
C ARG A 147 -16.92 14.56 13.94
N ARG A 148 -16.14 14.22 14.97
CA ARG A 148 -15.49 12.90 15.12
C ARG A 148 -16.51 11.76 15.17
N THR A 149 -17.65 11.99 15.82
CA THR A 149 -18.71 10.99 15.90
C THR A 149 -19.34 10.75 14.53
N LEU A 150 -19.60 11.82 13.77
CA LEU A 150 -20.11 11.70 12.40
C LEU A 150 -19.09 11.04 11.46
N GLU A 151 -17.82 11.42 11.57
CA GLU A 151 -16.72 10.81 10.82
C GLU A 151 -16.60 9.31 11.09
N TYR A 152 -16.71 8.91 12.36
CA TYR A 152 -16.77 7.49 12.73
C TYR A 152 -17.97 6.77 12.10
N ILE A 153 -19.16 7.37 12.14
CA ILE A 153 -20.37 6.79 11.54
C ILE A 153 -20.20 6.61 10.03
N ILE A 154 -19.64 7.61 9.33
CA ILE A 154 -19.37 7.53 7.88
C ILE A 154 -18.44 6.35 7.58
N HIS A 155 -17.31 6.26 8.29
CA HIS A 155 -16.38 5.15 8.10
C HIS A 155 -16.99 3.79 8.45
N GLU A 156 -17.85 3.73 9.47
CA GLU A 156 -18.57 2.49 9.80
C GLU A 156 -19.54 2.09 8.68
N THR A 157 -20.23 3.05 8.06
CA THR A 157 -21.11 2.79 6.91
C THR A 157 -20.33 2.33 5.69
N GLU A 158 -19.23 3.00 5.33
CA GLU A 158 -18.35 2.61 4.24
C GLU A 158 -17.77 1.20 4.46
N LEU A 159 -17.37 0.88 5.69
CA LEU A 159 -16.87 -0.44 6.04
C LEU A 159 -17.95 -1.51 5.88
N LYS A 160 -19.20 -1.23 6.28
CA LYS A 160 -20.34 -2.14 6.08
C LYS A 160 -20.62 -2.36 4.60
N GLU A 161 -20.59 -1.31 3.78
CA GLU A 161 -20.79 -1.42 2.33
C GLU A 161 -19.67 -2.23 1.67
N ASN A 162 -18.42 -1.96 2.01
CA ASN A 162 -17.27 -2.73 1.51
C ASN A 162 -17.34 -4.20 1.93
N LYS A 163 -17.80 -4.51 3.14
CA LYS A 163 -18.01 -5.90 3.57
C LYS A 163 -19.08 -6.60 2.73
N LYS A 164 -20.22 -5.94 2.48
CA LYS A 164 -21.28 -6.50 1.61
C LYS A 164 -20.74 -6.77 0.20
N LEU A 165 -20.00 -5.81 -0.36
CA LEU A 165 -19.40 -5.98 -1.69
C LEU A 165 -18.40 -7.14 -1.72
N LEU A 166 -17.62 -7.31 -0.65
CA LEU A 166 -16.69 -8.43 -0.51
C LEU A 166 -17.43 -9.77 -0.45
N ASP A 167 -18.49 -9.87 0.37
CA ASP A 167 -19.32 -11.07 0.49
C ASP A 167 -19.98 -11.44 -0.85
N ASP A 168 -20.48 -10.43 -1.58
CA ASP A 168 -21.05 -10.61 -2.91
C ASP A 168 -20.00 -11.13 -3.91
N LEU A 169 -18.79 -10.55 -3.92
CA LEU A 169 -17.68 -11.00 -4.76
C LEU A 169 -17.22 -12.42 -4.39
N GLU A 170 -17.17 -12.77 -3.11
CA GLU A 170 -16.86 -14.12 -2.66
C GLU A 170 -17.92 -15.13 -3.13
N SER A 171 -19.20 -14.76 -3.07
CA SER A 171 -20.29 -15.59 -3.58
C SER A 171 -20.18 -15.82 -5.10
N GLN A 172 -19.86 -14.77 -5.87
CA GLN A 172 -19.66 -14.85 -7.31
C GLN A 172 -18.44 -15.70 -7.66
N ARG A 173 -17.35 -15.55 -6.90
CA ARG A 173 -16.13 -16.36 -7.05
C ARG A 173 -16.41 -17.83 -6.77
N LYS A 174 -17.17 -18.14 -5.71
CA LYS A 174 -17.57 -19.51 -5.37
C LYS A 174 -18.43 -20.13 -6.47
N ASN A 175 -19.45 -19.41 -6.93
CA ASN A 175 -20.31 -19.86 -8.04
C ASN A 175 -19.50 -20.10 -9.33
N SER A 176 -18.55 -19.22 -9.65
CA SER A 176 -17.68 -19.36 -10.81
C SER A 176 -16.74 -20.56 -10.65
N GLY A 177 -16.19 -20.77 -9.45
CA GLY A 177 -15.37 -21.94 -9.12
C GLY A 177 -16.14 -23.25 -9.24
N ASP A 178 -17.41 -23.29 -8.83
CA ASP A 178 -18.27 -24.47 -8.96
C ASP A 178 -18.62 -24.74 -10.43
N LYS A 179 -18.94 -23.71 -11.22
CA LYS A 179 -19.10 -23.84 -12.69
C LYS A 179 -17.83 -24.35 -13.36
N GLN A 180 -16.65 -23.85 -12.94
CA GLN A 180 -15.38 -24.31 -13.49
C GLN A 180 -15.11 -25.78 -13.17
N LYS A 181 -15.48 -26.26 -11.97
CA LYS A 181 -15.43 -27.69 -11.63
C LYS A 181 -16.39 -28.51 -12.50
N GLN A 182 -17.62 -28.03 -12.73
CA GLN A 182 -18.58 -28.70 -13.61
C GLN A 182 -18.04 -28.82 -15.04
N PHE A 183 -17.53 -27.72 -15.61
CA PHE A 183 -16.92 -27.75 -16.95
C PHE A 183 -15.69 -28.66 -17.01
N ALA A 184 -14.86 -28.70 -15.97
CA ALA A 184 -13.73 -29.63 -15.90
C ALA A 184 -14.21 -31.10 -15.95
N GLN A 185 -15.28 -31.44 -15.24
CA GLN A 185 -15.89 -32.77 -15.29
C GLN A 185 -16.50 -33.08 -16.66
N GLU A 186 -17.17 -32.12 -17.30
CA GLU A 186 -17.72 -32.28 -18.64
C GLU A 186 -16.64 -32.50 -19.70
N ILE A 187 -15.55 -31.72 -19.62
CA ILE A 187 -14.38 -31.90 -20.48
C ILE A 187 -13.78 -33.29 -20.28
N GLN A 188 -13.64 -33.76 -19.04
CA GLN A 188 -13.12 -35.10 -18.76
C GLN A 188 -14.03 -36.19 -19.36
N LYS A 189 -15.35 -36.09 -19.19
CA LYS A 189 -16.33 -37.00 -19.81
C LYS A 189 -16.27 -36.95 -21.33
N ALA A 190 -16.12 -35.77 -21.92
CA ALA A 190 -16.00 -35.60 -23.36
C ALA A 190 -14.70 -36.23 -23.88
N GLN A 191 -13.58 -36.06 -23.18
CA GLN A 191 -12.31 -36.70 -23.50
C GLN A 191 -12.40 -38.23 -23.43
N GLU A 192 -13.08 -38.78 -22.42
CA GLU A 192 -13.35 -40.23 -22.34
C GLU A 192 -14.21 -40.71 -23.51
N LYS A 193 -15.27 -39.99 -23.86
CA LYS A 193 -16.10 -40.29 -25.04
C LYS A 193 -15.29 -40.25 -26.33
N ILE A 194 -14.46 -39.22 -26.53
CA ILE A 194 -13.57 -39.11 -27.69
C ILE A 194 -12.62 -40.32 -27.74
N LYS A 195 -12.01 -40.70 -26.61
CA LYS A 195 -11.10 -41.85 -26.53
C LYS A 195 -11.82 -43.16 -26.87
N ASN A 196 -13.07 -43.33 -26.41
CA ASN A 196 -13.88 -44.51 -26.72
C ASN A 196 -14.28 -44.55 -28.20
N ILE A 197 -14.70 -43.42 -28.77
CA ILE A 197 -15.01 -43.30 -30.20
C ILE A 197 -13.76 -43.57 -31.03
N GLN A 198 -12.60 -43.03 -30.67
CA GLN A 198 -11.32 -43.31 -31.35
C GLN A 198 -10.95 -44.79 -31.31
N LYS A 199 -11.18 -45.49 -30.19
CA LYS A 199 -11.01 -46.96 -30.11
C LYS A 199 -11.96 -47.67 -31.07
N SER A 200 -13.26 -47.36 -31.02
CA SER A 200 -14.25 -47.97 -31.92
C SER A 200 -13.96 -47.70 -33.39
N LEU A 201 -13.47 -46.51 -33.73
CA LEU A 201 -13.05 -46.15 -35.08
C LEU A 201 -11.82 -46.96 -35.52
N LYS A 202 -10.87 -47.20 -34.61
CA LYS A 202 -9.69 -48.02 -34.89
C LYS A 202 -10.08 -49.47 -35.12
N ASP A 203 -11.01 -50.00 -34.33
CA ASP A 203 -11.51 -51.37 -34.47
C ASP A 203 -12.31 -51.52 -35.77
N ALA A 204 -13.27 -50.62 -36.03
CA ALA A 204 -14.00 -50.61 -37.31
C ALA A 204 -13.07 -50.43 -38.53
N ARG A 205 -11.99 -49.64 -38.43
CA ARG A 205 -10.96 -49.54 -39.48
C ARG A 205 -10.21 -50.85 -39.70
N LYS A 206 -9.92 -51.61 -38.63
CA LYS A 206 -9.33 -52.95 -38.77
C LYS A 206 -10.30 -53.87 -39.49
N ASP A 207 -11.57 -53.88 -39.09
CA ASP A 207 -12.60 -54.71 -39.72
C ASP A 207 -12.81 -54.37 -41.20
N VAL A 208 -12.77 -53.08 -41.56
CA VAL A 208 -12.80 -52.64 -42.95
C VAL A 208 -11.57 -53.09 -43.72
N ASN A 209 -10.38 -53.05 -43.12
CA ASN A 209 -9.16 -53.51 -43.77
C ASN A 209 -9.17 -55.04 -43.96
N THR A 210 -9.60 -55.82 -42.96
CA THR A 210 -9.73 -57.28 -43.11
C THR A 210 -10.74 -57.63 -44.19
N ALA A 211 -11.91 -56.98 -44.22
CA ALA A 211 -12.90 -57.18 -45.28
C ALA A 211 -12.36 -56.75 -46.67
N LYS A 212 -11.50 -55.72 -46.73
CA LYS A 212 -10.84 -55.30 -47.97
C LYS A 212 -9.81 -56.32 -48.43
N ASP A 213 -9.03 -56.87 -47.52
CA ASP A 213 -8.05 -57.91 -47.80
C ASP A 213 -8.75 -59.19 -48.26
N GLU A 214 -9.80 -59.63 -47.56
CA GLU A 214 -10.69 -60.73 -47.97
C GLU A 214 -11.29 -60.49 -49.36
N LYS A 215 -11.80 -59.27 -49.62
CA LYS A 215 -12.29 -58.90 -50.94
C LYS A 215 -11.17 -59.00 -51.98
N SER A 216 -9.96 -58.55 -51.69
CA SER A 216 -8.84 -58.62 -52.63
C SER A 216 -8.46 -60.07 -52.98
N VAL A 217 -8.43 -60.96 -51.97
CA VAL A 217 -8.20 -62.40 -52.14
C VAL A 217 -9.30 -62.99 -53.01
N LEU A 218 -10.57 -62.76 -52.68
CA LEU A 218 -11.71 -63.19 -53.50
C LEU A 218 -11.66 -62.63 -54.93
N THR A 219 -11.16 -61.42 -55.13
CA THR A 219 -11.02 -60.82 -56.47
C THR A 219 -9.91 -61.52 -57.25
N THR A 220 -8.79 -61.87 -56.60
CA THR A 220 -7.71 -62.65 -57.23
C THR A 220 -8.14 -64.09 -57.53
N GLU A 221 -8.86 -64.75 -56.62
CA GLU A 221 -9.47 -66.06 -56.86
C GLU A 221 -10.47 -65.98 -58.01
N HIS A 222 -11.32 -64.95 -58.04
CA HIS A 222 -12.25 -64.74 -59.15
C HIS A 222 -11.51 -64.55 -60.48
N GLN A 223 -10.42 -63.78 -60.52
CA GLN A 223 -9.60 -63.63 -61.73
C GLN A 223 -8.91 -64.93 -62.15
N GLN A 224 -8.46 -65.75 -61.21
CA GLN A 224 -7.89 -67.08 -61.49
C GLN A 224 -8.94 -68.01 -62.07
N LEU A 225 -10.11 -68.11 -61.45
CA LEU A 225 -11.25 -68.87 -61.96
C LEU A 225 -11.69 -68.37 -63.34
N LEU A 226 -11.65 -67.05 -63.59
CA LEU A 226 -11.94 -66.48 -64.90
C LEU A 226 -10.90 -66.93 -65.93
N ARG A 227 -9.61 -66.94 -65.58
CA ARG A 227 -8.53 -67.43 -66.46
C ARG A 227 -8.71 -68.92 -66.76
N GLU A 228 -9.02 -69.73 -65.75
CA GLU A 228 -9.32 -71.16 -65.94
C GLU A 228 -10.54 -71.37 -66.83
N LYS A 229 -11.61 -70.61 -66.60
CA LYS A 229 -12.79 -70.62 -67.47
C LYS A 229 -12.45 -70.25 -68.91
N THR A 230 -11.67 -69.17 -69.14
CA THR A 230 -11.26 -68.80 -70.50
C THR A 230 -10.35 -69.81 -71.16
N LYS A 231 -9.49 -70.52 -70.41
CA LYS A 231 -8.69 -71.64 -70.93
C LYS A 231 -9.59 -72.81 -71.32
N LEU A 232 -10.58 -73.14 -70.49
CA LEU A 232 -11.55 -74.19 -70.78
C LEU A 232 -12.40 -73.82 -72.01
N ASP A 233 -12.84 -72.56 -72.11
CA ASP A 233 -13.58 -72.06 -73.28
C ASP A 233 -12.72 -72.14 -74.56
N LEU A 234 -11.43 -71.81 -74.49
CA LEU A 234 -10.49 -72.01 -75.60
C LEU A 234 -10.33 -73.49 -75.96
N THR A 235 -10.16 -74.39 -74.98
CA THR A 235 -10.10 -75.84 -75.28
C THR A 235 -11.39 -76.39 -75.84
N ILE A 236 -12.55 -75.87 -75.43
CA ILE A 236 -13.85 -76.23 -76.02
C ILE A 236 -13.94 -75.72 -77.45
N SER A 237 -13.44 -74.51 -77.73
CA SER A 237 -13.36 -73.96 -79.08
C SER A 237 -12.43 -74.79 -79.98
N ASP A 238 -11.24 -75.13 -79.50
CA ASP A 238 -10.27 -75.94 -80.24
C ASP A 238 -10.84 -77.34 -80.55
N LEU A 239 -11.45 -78.01 -79.56
CA LEU A 239 -12.12 -79.30 -79.75
C LEU A 239 -13.34 -79.18 -80.69
N SER A 240 -14.07 -78.06 -80.64
CA SER A 240 -15.19 -77.81 -81.55
C SER A 240 -14.70 -77.63 -83.00
N ASP A 241 -13.58 -76.94 -83.21
CA ASP A 241 -12.96 -76.78 -84.52
C ASP A 241 -12.38 -78.10 -85.04
N GLU A 242 -11.84 -78.96 -84.17
CA GLU A 242 -11.41 -80.32 -84.49
C GLU A 242 -12.58 -81.20 -84.95
N VAL A 243 -13.71 -81.17 -84.22
CA VAL A 243 -14.95 -81.88 -84.59
C VAL A 243 -15.52 -81.35 -85.92
N GLN A 244 -15.43 -80.04 -86.17
CA GLN A 244 -15.85 -79.45 -87.44
C GLN A 244 -14.94 -79.85 -88.61
N GLY A 245 -13.64 -80.03 -88.36
CA GLY A 245 -12.68 -80.57 -89.31
C GLY A 245 -12.96 -82.03 -89.66
N ASP A 246 -13.25 -82.86 -88.65
CA ASP A 246 -13.58 -84.28 -88.85
C ASP A 246 -14.92 -84.48 -89.56
N ASN A 247 -15.94 -83.67 -89.26
CA ASN A 247 -17.23 -83.74 -89.97
C ASN A 247 -17.10 -83.38 -91.47
N LYS A 248 -16.30 -82.35 -91.81
CA LYS A 248 -16.02 -82.00 -93.23
C LYS A 248 -15.22 -83.09 -93.95
N SER A 249 -14.38 -83.83 -93.22
CA SER A 249 -13.64 -84.97 -93.74
C SER A 249 -14.58 -86.16 -94.04
N LYS A 250 -15.58 -86.38 -93.17
CA LYS A 250 -16.60 -87.43 -93.33
C LYS A 250 -17.56 -87.16 -94.49
N GLU A 251 -18.03 -85.92 -94.65
CA GLU A 251 -18.89 -85.50 -95.77
C GLU A 251 -18.21 -85.69 -97.14
N ARG A 252 -16.88 -85.46 -97.24
CA ARG A 252 -16.13 -85.70 -98.49
C ARG A 252 -16.05 -87.19 -98.83
N ALA A 253 -15.86 -88.06 -97.84
CA ALA A 253 -15.82 -89.50 -98.03
C ALA A 253 -17.19 -90.07 -98.44
N GLU A 254 -18.28 -89.52 -97.91
CA GLU A 254 -19.65 -89.91 -98.30
C GLU A 254 -20.00 -89.48 -99.73
N GLN A 255 -19.53 -88.31 -100.19
CA GLN A 255 -19.73 -87.86 -101.57
C GLN A 255 -18.96 -88.68 -102.61
N GLU A 256 -17.78 -89.22 -102.28
CA GLU A 256 -17.05 -90.13 -103.17
C GLU A 256 -17.71 -91.52 -103.27
N LEU A 257 -18.29 -92.02 -102.17
CA LEU A 257 -19.05 -93.28 -102.16
C LEU A 257 -20.31 -93.21 -103.04
N GLU A 258 -20.99 -92.06 -103.06
CA GLU A 258 -22.19 -91.85 -103.88
C GLU A 258 -21.86 -91.81 -105.38
N ARG A 259 -20.72 -91.21 -105.77
CA ARG A 259 -20.26 -91.20 -107.17
C ARG A 259 -19.91 -92.60 -107.68
N LEU A 260 -19.27 -93.44 -106.86
CA LEU A 260 -18.92 -94.82 -107.22
C LEU A 260 -20.15 -95.73 -107.38
N LYS A 261 -21.23 -95.52 -106.60
CA LYS A 261 -22.50 -96.25 -106.77
C LYS A 261 -23.19 -95.93 -108.09
N ILE A 262 -23.15 -94.67 -108.54
CA ILE A 262 -23.75 -94.25 -109.82
C ILE A 262 -23.04 -94.94 -111.00
N THR A 263 -21.71 -95.02 -110.97
CA THR A 263 -20.91 -95.67 -112.04
C THR A 263 -21.14 -97.18 -112.11
N ILE A 264 -21.40 -97.84 -110.99
CA ILE A 264 -21.72 -99.28 -110.95
C ILE A 264 -23.11 -99.54 -111.56
N SER A 265 -24.09 -98.66 -111.32
CA SER A 265 -25.45 -98.81 -111.87
C SER A 265 -25.53 -98.65 -113.40
N GLU A 266 -24.63 -97.88 -114.00
CA GLU A 266 -24.57 -97.66 -115.45
C GLU A 266 -23.94 -98.85 -116.21
N LYS A 267 -22.99 -99.55 -115.59
CA LYS A 267 -22.40 -100.77 -116.17
C LYS A 267 -23.28 -102.02 -116.03
N GLU A 268 -24.16 -102.08 -115.03
CA GLU A 268 -25.14 -103.18 -114.89
C GLU A 268 -26.35 -103.06 -115.84
N LYS A 269 -26.69 -101.84 -116.30
CA LYS A 269 -27.75 -101.62 -117.32
C LYS A 269 -27.31 -101.96 -118.74
N SER A 270 -26.01 -101.87 -119.06
CA SER A 270 -25.49 -102.25 -120.38
C SER A 270 -25.25 -103.77 -120.53
N SER A 271 -25.18 -104.52 -119.41
CA SER A 271 -24.98 -105.98 -119.40
C SER A 271 -26.27 -106.82 -119.37
N LYS A 272 -27.45 -106.21 -119.16
CA LYS A 272 -28.78 -106.87 -119.20
C LYS A 272 -29.56 -106.64 -120.51
N LEU A 273 -28.88 -106.10 -121.53
CA LEU A 273 -29.33 -106.10 -122.93
C LEU A 273 -28.53 -107.13 -123.78
N CYS A 274 -28.07 -108.18 -123.11
CA CYS A 274 -27.88 -109.49 -123.72
C CYS A 274 -29.26 -110.16 -123.86
N ASP A 275 -29.40 -111.12 -124.77
CA ASP A 275 -30.29 -112.27 -124.60
C ASP A 275 -31.81 -112.20 -124.96
N HIS A 276 -32.31 -111.22 -125.74
CA HIS A 276 -33.71 -111.24 -126.23
C HIS A 276 -33.98 -111.30 -127.76
N VAL A 277 -32.98 -111.43 -128.66
CA VAL A 277 -33.26 -111.64 -130.11
C VAL A 277 -32.61 -112.90 -130.71
N THR A 278 -31.80 -113.63 -129.95
CA THR A 278 -31.16 -114.90 -130.39
C THR A 278 -31.90 -116.18 -129.99
N LYS A 279 -33.20 -116.10 -129.66
CA LYS A 279 -34.03 -117.29 -129.32
C LYS A 279 -35.48 -117.22 -129.79
N LEU A 280 -35.72 -116.71 -131.01
CA LEU A 280 -36.92 -117.02 -131.79
C LEU A 280 -36.53 -117.51 -133.19
N CYS A 281 -36.51 -118.84 -133.32
CA CYS A 281 -36.84 -119.59 -134.54
C CYS A 281 -35.75 -119.89 -135.59
N VAL A 282 -34.64 -120.52 -135.14
CA VAL A 282 -34.09 -121.67 -135.89
C VAL A 282 -35.01 -122.88 -135.63
N GLU A 283 -36.13 -122.99 -136.35
CA GLU A 283 -36.84 -124.26 -136.57
C GLU A 283 -37.94 -124.16 -137.65
N ARG A 284 -37.52 -124.05 -138.91
CA ARG A 284 -38.21 -124.75 -140.02
C ARG A 284 -37.25 -124.96 -141.20
N ARG A 285 -36.39 -125.95 -141.03
CA ARG A 285 -35.93 -126.82 -142.11
C ARG A 285 -37.15 -127.38 -142.85
N LYS A 286 -37.02 -127.48 -144.18
CA LYS A 286 -37.73 -128.41 -145.07
C LYS A 286 -39.24 -128.21 -145.22
N ASN A 287 -39.63 -127.55 -146.30
CA ASN A 287 -40.35 -128.16 -147.42
C ASN A 287 -40.31 -127.17 -148.60
N VAL A 288 -39.63 -127.52 -149.70
CA VAL A 288 -40.08 -128.43 -150.77
C VAL A 288 -40.98 -127.68 -151.73
N GLN A 289 -40.47 -127.58 -152.97
CA GLN A 289 -41.15 -127.76 -154.25
C GLN A 289 -42.56 -127.17 -154.37
N GLU A 290 -42.76 -126.22 -155.28
CA GLU A 290 -43.25 -126.50 -156.64
C GLU A 290 -43.61 -125.18 -157.34
N ASN A 291 -43.08 -125.06 -158.57
CA ASN A 291 -43.25 -124.01 -159.59
C ASN A 291 -42.41 -122.73 -159.48
#